data_AF-F7NGE1-F1
#
_entry.id   AF-F7NGE1-F1
#
_cell.length_a   1.000
_cell.length_b   1.000
_cell.length_c   1.000
_cell.angle_alpha   90.00
_cell.angle_beta   90.00
_cell.angle_gamma   90.00
#
_symmetry.space_group_name_H-M   'P 1'
#
loop_
_entity.id
_entity.type
_entity.pdbx_description
1 polymer ?
#
loop_
_entity_poly.entity_id
_entity_poly.type
_entity_poly.pdbx_seq_one_letter_code
_entity_poly.pdbx_strand_id
1 'polypeptide(L)'
;MREEAAKVLVAVYVELNSVAPQPGQISPASLQMEEESFQRAINILYTEGLISGASIKIGDDEANPTQVSIDDVLITRAGVSFMESYTGISHQLPKLDKLQKLRQKALDLGWAEIVGLINKTIADYGNIAVV
;
A
#
# COMPACT_ATOMS: atom_id res chain seq x y z
N MET A 1 11.50 -7.70 -5.84
CA MET A 1 11.01 -6.42 -5.29
C MET A 1 11.67 -6.18 -3.94
N ARG A 2 12.06 -4.94 -3.64
CA ARG A 2 12.59 -4.55 -2.31
C ARG A 2 11.48 -4.59 -1.24
N GLU A 3 11.84 -4.82 0.01
CA GLU A 3 10.87 -4.96 1.10
C GLU A 3 10.01 -3.71 1.27
N GLU A 4 10.65 -2.53 1.19
CA GLU A 4 10.03 -1.22 1.30
C GLU A 4 8.96 -0.99 0.24
N ALA A 5 9.25 -1.38 -1.01
CA ALA A 5 8.29 -1.31 -2.11
C ALA A 5 7.11 -2.27 -1.88
N ALA A 6 7.37 -3.49 -1.38
CA ALA A 6 6.30 -4.42 -1.06
C ALA A 6 5.40 -3.90 0.08
N LYS A 7 5.98 -3.33 1.14
CA LYS A 7 5.23 -2.69 2.24
C LYS A 7 4.32 -1.58 1.74
N VAL A 8 4.85 -0.66 0.92
CA VAL A 8 4.09 0.44 0.34
C VAL A 8 2.97 -0.07 -0.56
N LEU A 9 3.24 -1.07 -1.42
CA LEU A 9 2.23 -1.64 -2.29
C LEU A 9 1.10 -2.32 -1.48
N VAL A 10 1.44 -3.02 -0.40
CA VAL A 10 0.46 -3.61 0.51
C VAL A 10 -0.36 -2.51 1.18
N ALA A 11 0.25 -1.43 1.65
CA ALA A 11 -0.47 -0.31 2.26
C ALA A 11 -1.48 0.32 1.29
N VAL A 12 -1.07 0.55 0.04
CA VAL A 12 -1.98 1.04 -1.03
C VAL A 12 -3.12 0.04 -1.27
N TYR A 13 -2.81 -1.26 -1.30
CA TYR A 13 -3.83 -2.28 -1.50
C TYR A 13 -4.83 -2.34 -0.33
N VAL A 14 -4.38 -2.14 0.90
CA VAL A 14 -5.23 -2.06 2.10
C VAL A 14 -6.18 -0.87 1.98
N GLU A 15 -5.67 0.31 1.64
CA GLU A 15 -6.46 1.52 1.47
C GLU A 15 -7.54 1.37 0.39
N LEU A 16 -7.23 0.74 -0.75
CA LEU A 16 -8.20 0.44 -1.80
C LEU A 16 -9.31 -0.53 -1.35
N ASN A 17 -9.02 -1.37 -0.36
CA ASN A 17 -9.98 -2.27 0.27
C ASN A 17 -10.59 -1.67 1.54
N SER A 18 -10.34 -0.41 1.86
CA SER A 18 -11.07 0.34 2.89
C SER A 18 -12.53 0.58 2.47
N VAL A 19 -13.39 0.84 3.46
CA VAL A 19 -14.77 1.25 3.19
C VAL A 19 -14.82 2.67 2.65
N ALA A 20 -13.94 3.54 3.14
CA ALA A 20 -13.80 4.93 2.73
C ALA A 20 -12.31 5.23 2.50
N PRO A 21 -11.79 5.02 1.28
CA PRO A 21 -10.42 5.36 0.94
C PRO A 21 -10.16 6.85 1.18
N GLN A 22 -9.08 7.18 1.88
CA GLN A 22 -8.65 8.53 2.21
C GLN A 22 -7.26 8.81 1.62
N PRO A 23 -7.13 9.85 0.77
CA PRO A 23 -5.81 10.31 0.34
C PRO A 23 -4.96 10.73 1.55
N GLY A 24 -3.67 10.40 1.54
CA GLY A 24 -2.71 10.77 2.59
C GLY A 24 -2.67 9.88 3.85
N GLN A 25 -3.45 8.80 3.96
CA GLN A 25 -3.30 7.81 5.05
C GLN A 25 -1.95 7.09 5.01
N ILE A 26 -1.43 6.89 3.80
CA ILE A 26 -0.16 6.24 3.56
C ILE A 26 0.91 7.33 3.51
N SER A 27 1.89 7.22 4.38
CA SER A 27 2.98 8.17 4.52
C SER A 27 4.22 7.42 5.04
N PRO A 28 5.43 7.98 4.89
CA PRO A 28 6.63 7.41 5.49
C PRO A 28 6.45 7.15 6.99
N ALA A 29 5.85 8.12 7.71
CA ALA A 29 5.58 8.02 9.13
C ALA A 29 4.60 6.89 9.48
N SER A 30 3.50 6.72 8.72
CA SER A 30 2.53 5.64 8.99
C SER A 30 3.08 4.25 8.71
N LEU A 31 4.13 4.16 7.89
CA LEU A 31 4.85 2.91 7.60
C LEU A 31 6.16 2.74 8.39
N GLN A 32 6.47 3.65 9.32
CA GLN A 32 7.74 3.66 10.08
C GLN A 32 8.97 3.56 9.15
N MET A 33 8.93 4.30 8.05
CA MET A 33 9.97 4.33 7.03
C MET A 33 10.57 5.73 6.92
N GLU A 34 11.87 5.79 6.61
CA GLU A 34 12.53 7.02 6.23
C GLU A 34 11.95 7.60 4.93
N GLU A 35 11.90 8.92 4.83
CA GLU A 35 11.35 9.66 3.68
C GLU A 35 11.98 9.21 2.36
N GLU A 36 13.31 9.13 2.30
CA GLU A 36 14.05 8.71 1.11
C GLU A 36 13.72 7.27 0.70
N SER A 37 13.61 6.37 1.68
CA SER A 37 13.24 4.96 1.45
C SER A 37 11.82 4.85 0.90
N PHE A 38 10.89 5.66 1.40
CA PHE A 38 9.52 5.70 0.92
C PHE A 38 9.43 6.26 -0.51
N GLN A 39 10.13 7.36 -0.80
CA GLN A 39 10.17 7.94 -2.14
C GLN A 39 10.77 6.98 -3.17
N ARG A 40 11.85 6.29 -2.79
CA ARG A 40 12.46 5.24 -3.62
C ARG A 40 11.53 4.06 -3.83
N ALA A 41 10.80 3.63 -2.79
CA ALA A 41 9.81 2.56 -2.88
C ALA A 41 8.70 2.93 -3.89
N ILE A 42 8.14 4.13 -3.82
CA ILE A 42 7.15 4.60 -4.80
C ILE A 42 7.73 4.65 -6.21
N ASN A 43 8.96 5.17 -6.37
CA ASN A 43 9.60 5.21 -7.68
C ASN A 43 9.79 3.81 -8.28
N ILE A 44 10.18 2.82 -7.47
CA ILE A 44 10.27 1.41 -7.89
C ILE A 44 8.91 0.91 -8.35
N LEU A 45 7.86 1.08 -7.53
CA LEU A 45 6.52 0.60 -7.87
C LEU A 45 5.96 1.26 -9.14
N TYR A 46 6.22 2.56 -9.32
CA TYR A 46 5.81 3.31 -10.49
C TYR A 46 6.57 2.85 -11.75
N THR A 47 7.89 2.70 -11.66
CA THR A 47 8.75 2.29 -12.78
C THR A 47 8.49 0.84 -13.18
N GLU A 48 8.19 -0.04 -12.22
CA GLU A 48 7.77 -1.42 -12.48
C GLU A 48 6.31 -1.51 -12.99
N GLY A 49 5.60 -0.38 -13.08
CA GLY A 49 4.22 -0.32 -13.59
C GLY A 49 3.19 -0.95 -12.66
N LEU A 50 3.49 -1.09 -11.37
CA LEU A 50 2.61 -1.71 -10.37
C LEU A 50 1.60 -0.73 -9.78
N ILE A 51 1.96 0.55 -9.80
CA ILE A 51 1.09 1.66 -9.43
C ILE A 51 1.06 2.72 -10.53
N SER A 52 0.00 3.51 -10.55
CA SER A 52 -0.17 4.68 -11.42
C SER A 52 -0.71 5.85 -10.62
N GLY A 53 -0.68 7.06 -11.18
CA GLY A 53 -1.25 8.25 -10.53
C GLY A 53 -0.36 8.87 -9.44
N ALA A 54 0.83 8.30 -9.19
CA ALA A 54 1.83 8.93 -8.35
C ALA A 54 2.37 10.20 -9.04
N SER A 55 2.40 11.31 -8.32
CA SER A 55 3.08 12.52 -8.78
C SER A 55 4.51 12.51 -8.26
N ILE A 56 5.46 12.21 -9.14
CA ILE A 56 6.89 12.13 -8.82
C ILE A 56 7.58 13.36 -9.40
N LYS A 57 8.13 14.23 -8.54
CA LYS A 57 9.02 15.31 -8.96
C LYS A 57 10.47 14.84 -8.82
N ILE A 58 11.19 14.85 -9.92
CA ILE A 58 12.62 14.54 -10.00
C ILE A 58 13.34 15.88 -10.16
N GLY A 59 14.31 16.17 -9.31
CA GLY A 59 15.16 17.36 -9.42
C GLY A 59 16.17 17.20 -10.57
N ASP A 60 16.69 18.33 -11.07
CA ASP A 60 17.55 18.36 -12.27
C ASP A 60 18.87 17.57 -12.14
N ASP A 61 19.34 17.27 -10.92
CA ASP A 61 20.66 16.66 -10.65
C ASP A 61 20.64 15.31 -9.91
N GLU A 62 19.47 14.73 -9.58
CA GLU A 62 19.40 13.50 -8.78
C GLU A 62 18.66 12.33 -9.45
N ALA A 63 19.20 11.12 -9.28
CA ALA A 63 18.57 9.88 -9.71
C ALA A 63 17.38 9.44 -8.81
N ASN A 64 17.15 10.12 -7.68
CA ASN A 64 16.05 9.87 -6.77
C ASN A 64 15.02 11.01 -6.84
N PRO A 65 13.72 10.73 -6.63
CA PRO A 65 12.71 11.78 -6.54
C PRO A 65 13.02 12.76 -5.42
N THR A 66 12.77 14.05 -5.64
CA THR A 66 12.89 15.09 -4.62
C THR A 66 11.57 15.27 -3.85
N GLN A 67 10.44 14.88 -4.45
CA GLN A 67 9.12 14.88 -3.82
C GLN A 67 8.21 13.85 -4.49
N VAL A 68 7.44 13.11 -3.69
CA VAL A 68 6.43 12.15 -4.16
C VAL A 68 5.09 12.44 -3.48
N SER A 69 4.01 12.59 -4.25
CA SER A 69 2.63 12.56 -3.75
C SER A 69 1.94 11.29 -4.20
N ILE A 70 1.18 10.69 -3.28
CA ILE A 70 0.44 9.44 -3.49
C ILE A 70 -1.07 9.60 -3.29
N ASP A 71 -1.56 10.83 -3.32
CA ASP A 71 -2.96 11.16 -3.04
C ASP A 71 -3.91 10.51 -4.05
N ASP A 72 -3.47 10.39 -5.31
CA ASP A 72 -4.24 9.81 -6.42
C ASP A 72 -3.68 8.45 -6.89
N VAL A 73 -2.91 7.77 -6.04
CA VAL A 73 -2.28 6.50 -6.43
C VAL A 73 -3.31 5.39 -6.56
N LEU A 74 -3.27 4.71 -7.71
CA LEU A 74 -4.05 3.52 -8.00
C LEU A 74 -3.11 2.34 -8.23
N ILE A 75 -3.52 1.16 -7.80
CA ILE A 75 -2.85 -0.09 -8.17
C ILE A 75 -3.25 -0.47 -9.59
N THR A 76 -2.26 -0.76 -10.44
CA THR A 76 -2.51 -1.23 -11.80
C THR A 76 -2.92 -2.69 -11.82
N ARG A 77 -3.35 -3.21 -12.97
CA ARG A 77 -3.60 -4.66 -13.12
C ARG A 77 -2.35 -5.48 -12.79
N ALA A 78 -1.16 -5.02 -13.20
CA ALA A 78 0.09 -5.70 -12.87
C ALA A 78 0.35 -5.71 -11.36
N GLY A 79 0.09 -4.59 -10.67
CA GLY A 79 0.17 -4.51 -9.22
C GLY A 79 -0.81 -5.45 -8.50
N VAL A 80 -2.06 -5.57 -8.98
CA VAL A 80 -3.02 -6.54 -8.43
C VAL A 80 -2.50 -7.97 -8.61
N SER A 81 -2.07 -8.35 -9.81
CA SER A 81 -1.56 -9.69 -10.07
C SER A 81 -0.32 -10.02 -9.24
N PHE A 82 0.57 -9.04 -9.04
CA PHE A 82 1.68 -9.18 -8.12
C PHE A 82 1.17 -9.47 -6.71
N MET A 83 0.24 -8.65 -6.19
CA MET A 83 -0.33 -8.83 -4.85
C MET A 83 -1.00 -10.19 -4.67
N GLU A 84 -1.78 -10.66 -5.64
CA GLU A 84 -2.39 -11.98 -5.62
C GLU A 84 -1.34 -13.09 -5.52
N SER A 85 -0.29 -13.04 -6.33
CA SER A 85 0.79 -14.03 -6.31
C SER A 85 1.63 -13.97 -5.02
N TYR A 86 1.89 -12.77 -4.50
CA TYR A 86 2.73 -12.54 -3.32
C TYR A 86 2.03 -12.93 -2.01
N THR A 87 0.71 -12.75 -1.95
CA THR A 87 -0.08 -12.92 -0.72
C THR A 87 -0.99 -14.14 -0.74
N GLY A 88 -1.19 -14.78 -1.90
CA GLY A 88 -2.14 -15.87 -2.07
C GLY A 88 -3.61 -15.41 -2.01
N ILE A 89 -3.85 -14.12 -2.26
CA ILE A 89 -5.18 -13.53 -2.35
C ILE A 89 -5.74 -13.73 -3.76
N SER A 90 -7.06 -13.93 -3.85
CA SER A 90 -7.79 -13.94 -5.11
C SER A 90 -8.67 -12.68 -5.19
N HIS A 91 -8.75 -12.08 -6.37
CA HIS A 91 -9.65 -10.96 -6.67
C HIS A 91 -11.11 -11.28 -6.36
N GLN A 92 -11.50 -12.57 -6.38
CA GLN A 92 -12.86 -13.02 -6.08
C GLN A 92 -13.19 -13.02 -4.59
N LEU A 93 -12.17 -12.88 -3.72
CA LEU A 93 -12.41 -12.82 -2.28
C LEU A 93 -13.13 -11.51 -1.90
N PRO A 94 -14.09 -11.58 -0.94
CA PRO A 94 -14.63 -10.40 -0.28
C PRO A 94 -13.53 -9.51 0.28
N LYS A 95 -13.76 -8.19 0.33
CA LYS A 95 -12.76 -7.21 0.82
C LYS A 95 -12.25 -7.56 2.23
N LEU A 96 -13.14 -7.96 3.14
CA LEU A 96 -12.76 -8.37 4.50
C LEU A 96 -11.83 -9.59 4.52
N ASP A 97 -12.14 -10.61 3.72
CA ASP A 97 -11.30 -11.82 3.63
C ASP A 97 -9.93 -11.50 3.03
N LYS A 98 -9.86 -10.56 2.07
CA LYS A 98 -8.59 -10.04 1.55
C LYS A 98 -7.79 -9.37 2.66
N LEU A 99 -8.40 -8.48 3.44
CA LEU A 99 -7.75 -7.80 4.56
C LEU A 99 -7.26 -8.80 5.62
N GLN A 100 -8.03 -9.83 5.95
CA GLN A 100 -7.62 -10.88 6.88
C GLN A 100 -6.40 -11.67 6.36
N LYS A 101 -6.38 -12.02 5.08
CA LYS A 101 -5.21 -12.68 4.47
C LYS A 101 -3.97 -11.78 4.45
N LEU A 102 -4.14 -10.50 4.12
CA LEU A 102 -3.05 -9.52 4.19
C LEU A 102 -2.51 -9.39 5.60
N ARG A 103 -3.39 -9.38 6.60
CA ARG A 103 -3.00 -9.32 8.02
C ARG A 103 -2.14 -10.50 8.40
N GLN A 104 -2.54 -11.72 8.01
CA GLN A 104 -1.73 -12.91 8.29
C GLN A 104 -0.36 -12.83 7.62
N LYS A 105 -0.32 -12.43 6.34
CA LYS A 105 0.94 -12.28 5.61
C LYS A 105 1.86 -11.22 6.25
N ALA A 106 1.29 -10.10 6.68
CA ALA A 106 2.05 -9.03 7.35
C ALA A 106 2.58 -9.48 8.72
N LEU A 107 1.84 -10.30 9.47
CA LEU A 107 2.31 -10.93 10.70
C LEU A 107 3.48 -11.88 10.43
N ASP A 108 3.38 -12.73 9.40
CA ASP A 108 4.44 -13.68 9.02
C ASP A 108 5.74 -12.96 8.62
N LEU A 109 5.63 -11.74 8.07
CA LEU A 109 6.74 -10.89 7.67
C LEU A 109 7.23 -9.94 8.78
N GLY A 110 6.54 -9.88 9.93
CA GLY A 110 6.89 -9.00 11.04
C GLY A 110 6.58 -7.52 10.83
N TRP A 111 5.66 -7.18 9.92
CA TRP A 111 5.30 -5.79 9.59
C TRP A 111 4.18 -5.27 10.49
N ALA A 112 4.54 -4.93 11.73
CA ALA A 112 3.58 -4.50 12.76
C ALA A 112 2.77 -3.26 12.36
N GLU A 113 3.39 -2.32 11.66
CA GLU A 113 2.78 -1.10 11.10
C GLU A 113 1.66 -1.42 10.11
N ILE A 114 1.90 -2.38 9.21
CA ILE A 114 0.91 -2.83 8.22
C ILE A 114 -0.23 -3.57 8.93
N VAL A 115 0.07 -4.40 9.93
CA VAL A 115 -0.95 -5.06 10.75
C VAL A 115 -1.83 -4.03 11.45
N GLY A 116 -1.23 -2.96 12.01
CA GLY A 116 -1.94 -1.84 12.61
C GLY A 116 -2.90 -1.15 11.63
N LEU A 117 -2.41 -0.83 10.43
CA LEU A 117 -3.20 -0.23 9.36
C LEU A 117 -4.39 -1.13 8.96
N ILE A 118 -4.15 -2.43 8.80
CA ILE A 118 -5.20 -3.40 8.43
C ILE A 118 -6.24 -3.53 9.53
N ASN A 119 -5.82 -3.62 10.80
CA ASN A 119 -6.75 -3.72 11.93
C ASN A 119 -7.67 -2.50 12.02
N LYS A 120 -7.11 -1.29 11.82
CA LYS A 120 -7.90 -0.06 11.72
C LYS A 120 -8.92 -0.14 10.59
N THR A 121 -8.46 -0.55 9.40
CA THR A 121 -9.33 -0.69 8.23
C THR A 121 -10.46 -1.70 8.46
N ILE A 122 -10.18 -2.84 9.10
CA ILE A 122 -11.20 -3.85 9.45
C ILE A 122 -12.18 -3.30 10.49
N ALA A 123 -11.71 -2.54 11.49
CA ALA A 123 -12.58 -1.94 12.51
C ALA A 123 -13.60 -0.96 11.87
N ASP A 124 -13.19 -0.23 10.83
CA ASP A 124 -14.07 0.69 10.11
C ASP A 124 -15.25 -0.04 9.44
N TYR A 125 -15.06 -1.28 8.97
CA TYR A 125 -16.17 -2.13 8.49
C TYR A 125 -17.17 -2.48 9.61
N GLY A 126 -16.65 -2.76 10.82
CA GLY A 126 -17.49 -3.11 11.97
C GLY A 126 -18.36 -1.95 12.45
N ASN A 127 -17.84 -0.73 12.38
CA ASN A 127 -18.57 0.48 12.79
C ASN A 127 -19.74 0.82 11.85
N ILE A 128 -19.65 0.46 10.57
CA ILE A 128 -20.71 0.73 9.59
C ILE A 128 -21.89 -0.25 9.73
N ALA A 129 -21.66 -1.45 10.26
CA ALA A 129 -22.73 -2.41 10.53
C ALA A 129 -23.59 -2.06 11.76
N VAL A 130 -23.21 -1.03 12.53
CA VAL A 130 -23.85 -0.60 13.78
C VAL A 130 -24.66 0.70 13.61
N VAL A 131 -24.76 1.24 12.38
CA VAL A 131 -25.53 2.45 12.06
C VAL A 131 -26.78 2.14 11.24
#